data_AF-A0A059X0X1-F1
#
_entry.id   AF-A0A059X0X1-F1
#
_cell.length_a   1.000
_cell.length_b   1.000
_cell.length_c   1.000
_cell.angle_alpha   90.00
_cell.angle_beta   90.00
_cell.angle_gamma   90.00
#
_symmetry.space_group_name_H-M   'P 1'
#
loop_
_entity.id
_entity.type
_entity.pdbx_description
1 polymer ?
#
loop_
_entity_poly.entity_id
_entity_poly.type
_entity_poly.pdbx_seq_one_letter_code
_entity_poly.pdbx_strand_id
1 'polypeptide(L)'
;MLVDRSHRTRMSFEGDRRLDTLTGLLTNDVGGLAPGSGQYAAALTPRGKIIADVRILAREADLLVDVPVRAAAGWGAMVRKFVNPRTTKFVDRTDALADIGIFGAQSRSIVAAITGLAPDTLGGLAPYAHVTVALDRGPIIVARVPDL
;
A
#
# COMPACT_ATOMS: atom_id res chain seq x y z
N MET A 1 -15.73 2.96 -13.75
CA MET A 1 -15.73 1.52 -13.40
C MET A 1 -15.43 1.37 -11.92
N LEU A 2 -16.20 0.53 -11.23
CA LEU A 2 -15.97 0.17 -9.82
C LEU A 2 -15.50 -1.29 -9.79
N VAL A 3 -14.43 -1.58 -9.06
CA VAL A 3 -13.82 -2.91 -8.99
C VAL A 3 -13.50 -3.27 -7.55
N ASP A 4 -13.92 -4.45 -7.11
CA ASP A 4 -13.46 -5.00 -5.83
C ASP A 4 -12.01 -5.51 -5.96
N ARG A 5 -11.12 -4.91 -5.18
CA ARG A 5 -9.69 -5.23 -5.09
C ARG A 5 -9.32 -5.86 -3.75
N SER A 6 -10.31 -6.27 -2.96
CA SER A 6 -10.11 -6.90 -1.64
C SER A 6 -9.36 -8.24 -1.75
N HIS A 7 -9.37 -8.88 -2.92
CA HIS A 7 -8.61 -10.11 -3.22
C HIS A 7 -7.08 -9.97 -3.14
N ARG A 8 -6.54 -8.76 -3.07
CA ARG A 8 -5.09 -8.51 -2.99
C ARG A 8 -4.59 -8.71 -1.56
N THR A 9 -3.36 -9.19 -1.44
CA THR A 9 -2.74 -9.44 -0.13
C THR A 9 -2.15 -8.15 0.40
N ARG A 10 -2.45 -7.84 1.67
CA ARG A 10 -1.96 -6.63 2.34
C ARG A 10 -1.26 -7.01 3.63
N MET A 11 -0.04 -6.51 3.82
CA MET A 11 0.76 -6.75 5.02
C MET A 11 1.25 -5.43 5.59
N SER A 12 1.02 -5.19 6.88
CA SER A 12 1.55 -4.01 7.56
C SER A 12 2.94 -4.29 8.14
N PHE A 13 3.81 -3.28 8.15
CA PHE A 13 5.15 -3.31 8.71
C PHE A 13 5.32 -2.18 9.71
N GLU A 14 5.53 -2.52 10.97
CA GLU A 14 5.63 -1.62 12.12
C GLU A 14 7.04 -1.70 12.74
N GLY A 15 7.42 -0.67 13.50
CA GLY A 15 8.70 -0.61 14.22
C GLY A 15 9.71 0.37 13.61
N ASP A 16 10.73 0.72 14.39
CA ASP A 16 11.65 1.83 14.08
C ASP A 16 12.50 1.57 12.83
N ARG A 17 12.80 0.29 12.54
CA ARG A 17 13.62 -0.10 11.38
C ARG A 17 12.82 -0.51 10.15
N ARG A 18 11.51 -0.26 10.13
CA ARG A 18 10.63 -0.71 9.03
C ARG A 18 11.03 -0.17 7.66
N LEU A 19 11.46 1.09 7.60
CA LEU A 19 11.89 1.76 6.37
C LEU A 19 13.18 1.11 5.83
N ASP A 20 14.25 1.08 6.63
CA ASP A 20 15.52 0.41 6.29
C ASP A 20 15.31 -1.04 5.83
N THR A 21 14.46 -1.77 6.56
CA THR A 21 14.20 -3.18 6.31
C THR A 21 13.55 -3.38 4.95
N LEU A 22 12.57 -2.55 4.58
CA LEU A 22 11.94 -2.63 3.27
C LEU A 22 12.82 -2.07 2.16
N THR A 23 13.63 -1.02 2.40
CA THR A 23 14.65 -0.54 1.44
C THR A 23 15.64 -1.65 1.08
N GLY A 24 16.08 -2.45 2.06
CA GLY A 24 16.98 -3.58 1.82
C GLY A 24 16.33 -4.78 1.13
N LEU A 25 14.99 -4.84 1.09
CA LEU A 25 14.23 -5.97 0.55
C LEU A 25 13.68 -5.70 -0.86
N LEU A 26 13.46 -4.43 -1.18
CA LEU A 26 12.76 -3.97 -2.38
C LEU A 26 13.71 -3.20 -3.30
N THR A 27 13.33 -3.08 -4.58
CA THR A 27 14.18 -2.44 -5.59
C THR A 27 14.31 -0.92 -5.44
N ASN A 28 13.35 -0.28 -4.76
CA ASN A 28 13.28 1.17 -4.64
C ASN A 28 13.53 1.58 -3.20
N ASP A 29 14.15 2.74 -3.01
CA ASP A 29 14.39 3.28 -1.67
C ASP A 29 13.06 3.64 -1.00
N VAL A 30 12.75 2.97 0.10
CA VAL A 30 11.57 3.19 0.94
C VAL A 30 11.87 4.21 2.04
N GLY A 31 13.13 4.48 2.33
CA GLY A 31 13.60 5.36 3.41
C GLY A 31 13.14 6.81 3.28
N GLY A 32 12.90 7.26 2.05
CA GLY A 32 12.38 8.60 1.76
C GLY A 32 10.87 8.77 1.90
N LEU A 33 10.11 7.70 2.21
CA LEU A 33 8.66 7.80 2.34
C LEU A 33 8.26 8.50 3.65
N ALA A 34 7.45 9.55 3.51
CA ALA A 34 6.76 10.21 4.62
C ALA A 34 5.31 9.73 4.74
N PRO A 35 4.66 9.87 5.90
CA PRO A 35 3.23 9.59 6.04
C PRO A 35 2.38 10.29 4.96
N GLY A 36 1.38 9.58 4.42
CA GLY A 36 0.54 10.04 3.31
C GLY A 36 1.18 9.89 1.92
N SER A 37 2.46 9.52 1.85
CA SER A 37 3.12 9.18 0.58
C SER A 37 3.10 7.67 0.32
N GLY A 38 3.54 7.27 -0.86
CA GLY A 38 3.66 5.89 -1.23
C GLY A 38 4.47 5.73 -2.50
N GLN A 39 4.77 4.50 -2.86
CA GLN A 39 5.46 4.20 -4.11
C GLN A 39 5.21 2.79 -4.59
N TYR A 40 5.61 2.56 -5.84
CA TYR A 40 5.78 1.23 -6.41
C TYR A 40 7.20 0.72 -6.15
N ALA A 41 7.36 -0.59 -5.99
CA ALA A 41 8.65 -1.26 -6.06
C ALA A 41 8.48 -2.70 -6.56
N ALA A 42 9.59 -3.42 -6.72
CA ALA A 42 9.56 -4.86 -6.91
C ALA A 42 10.28 -5.57 -5.75
N ALA A 43 9.82 -6.77 -5.44
CA ALA A 43 10.49 -7.73 -4.56
C ALA A 43 11.16 -8.79 -5.43
N LEU A 44 12.46 -9.03 -5.26
CA LEU A 44 13.25 -9.91 -6.13
C LEU A 44 13.91 -11.06 -5.36
N THR A 45 14.11 -12.18 -6.05
CA THR A 45 15.05 -13.21 -5.58
C THR A 45 16.49 -12.67 -5.60
N PRO A 46 17.45 -13.29 -4.89
CA PRO A 46 18.86 -12.92 -4.99
C PRO A 46 19.45 -13.00 -6.41
N ARG A 47 18.80 -13.75 -7.31
CA ARG A 47 19.18 -13.86 -8.73
C ARG A 47 18.42 -12.88 -9.65
N GLY A 48 17.73 -11.90 -9.09
CA GLY A 48 17.04 -10.84 -9.84
C GLY A 48 15.68 -11.23 -10.43
N LYS A 49 15.19 -12.47 -10.24
CA LYS A 49 13.82 -12.83 -10.67
C LYS A 49 12.78 -12.10 -9.82
N ILE A 50 11.76 -11.53 -10.46
CA ILE A 50 10.64 -10.87 -9.78
C ILE A 50 9.81 -11.91 -9.01
N ILE A 51 9.60 -11.62 -7.72
CA ILE A 51 8.67 -12.34 -6.85
C ILE A 51 7.32 -11.63 -6.83
N ALA A 52 7.33 -10.32 -6.63
CA ALA A 52 6.13 -9.50 -6.56
C ALA A 52 6.40 -8.09 -7.09
N ASP A 53 5.45 -7.53 -7.84
CA ASP A 53 5.20 -6.10 -7.86
C ASP A 53 4.54 -5.69 -6.54
N VAL A 54 5.04 -4.62 -5.91
CA VAL A 54 4.54 -4.18 -4.61
C VAL A 54 4.13 -2.71 -4.66
N ARG A 55 3.05 -2.40 -3.95
CA ARG A 55 2.60 -1.03 -3.68
C ARG A 55 2.78 -0.77 -2.20
N ILE A 56 3.42 0.34 -1.86
CA ILE A 56 3.72 0.71 -0.49
C ILE A 56 2.98 2.00 -0.18
N LEU A 57 2.18 2.00 0.89
CA LEU A 57 1.56 3.19 1.44
C LEU A 57 2.17 3.45 2.82
N ALA A 58 2.84 4.59 2.97
CA ALA A 58 3.40 5.00 4.25
C ALA A 58 2.32 5.67 5.09
N ARG A 59 1.81 4.96 6.09
CA ARG A 59 0.83 5.47 7.04
C ARG A 59 1.55 6.02 8.27
N GLU A 60 0.83 6.75 9.11
CA GLU A 60 1.38 7.32 10.35
C GLU A 60 2.05 6.25 11.24
N ALA A 61 1.38 5.11 11.43
CA ALA A 61 1.84 4.07 12.35
C ALA A 61 2.73 3.01 11.69
N ASP A 62 2.60 2.79 10.38
CA ASP A 62 3.20 1.64 9.70
C ASP A 62 3.35 1.85 8.19
N LEU A 63 3.98 0.88 7.52
CA LEU A 63 3.97 0.77 6.07
C LEU A 63 3.00 -0.33 5.68
N LEU A 64 2.00 -0.03 4.84
CA LEU A 64 1.12 -1.03 4.27
C LEU A 64 1.65 -1.45 2.89
N VAL A 65 2.01 -2.72 2.76
CA VAL A 65 2.45 -3.30 1.48
C VAL A 65 1.33 -4.13 0.89
N ASP A 66 0.93 -3.79 -0.33
CA ASP A 66 -0.07 -4.49 -1.13
C ASP A 66 0.61 -5.22 -2.30
N VAL A 67 0.26 -6.49 -2.48
CA VAL A 67 0.77 -7.36 -3.57
C VAL A 67 -0.37 -8.10 -4.27
N PRO A 68 -0.22 -8.48 -5.56
CA PRO A 68 -1.22 -9.33 -6.21
C PRO A 68 -1.31 -10.70 -5.56
N VAL A 69 -2.51 -11.28 -5.55
CA VAL A 69 -2.78 -12.60 -4.94
C VAL A 69 -1.85 -13.71 -5.46
N ARG A 70 -1.51 -13.70 -6.76
CA ARG A 70 -0.57 -14.65 -7.38
C ARG A 70 0.85 -14.61 -6.77
N ALA A 71 1.24 -13.47 -6.21
CA ALA A 71 2.57 -13.25 -5.63
C ALA A 71 2.57 -13.39 -4.10
N ALA A 72 1.40 -13.53 -3.47
CA ALA A 72 1.23 -13.54 -2.02
C ALA A 72 2.09 -14.59 -1.31
N ALA A 73 2.11 -15.82 -1.83
CA ALA A 73 2.91 -16.90 -1.26
C ALA A 73 4.42 -16.59 -1.31
N GLY A 74 4.91 -16.07 -2.44
CA GLY A 74 6.30 -15.69 -2.63
C GLY A 74 6.70 -14.51 -1.74
N TRP A 75 5.86 -13.47 -1.69
CA TRP A 75 6.05 -12.32 -0.80
C TRP A 75 6.09 -12.74 0.67
N GLY A 76 5.12 -13.51 1.14
CA GLY A 76 5.09 -13.98 2.52
C GLY A 76 6.29 -14.86 2.89
N ALA A 77 6.75 -15.72 1.97
CA ALA A 77 7.96 -16.52 2.18
C ALA A 77 9.22 -15.66 2.28
N MET A 78 9.34 -14.64 1.43
CA MET A 78 10.44 -13.67 1.48
C MET A 78 10.43 -12.89 2.80
N VAL A 79 9.30 -12.31 3.19
CA VAL A 79 9.18 -11.52 4.43
C VAL A 79 9.57 -12.37 5.64
N ARG A 80 9.02 -13.59 5.78
CA ARG A 80 9.37 -14.50 6.88
C ARG A 80 10.85 -14.88 6.93
N LYS A 81 11.51 -14.95 5.77
CA LYS A 81 12.91 -15.34 5.68
C LYS A 81 13.87 -14.20 6.02
N PHE A 82 13.55 -12.97 5.61
CA PHE A 82 14.51 -11.86 5.62
C PHE A 82 14.17 -10.74 6.59
N VAL A 83 12.92 -10.62 7.03
CA VAL A 83 12.50 -9.59 8.00
C VAL A 83 12.66 -10.12 9.41
N ASN A 84 13.46 -9.43 10.22
CA ASN A 84 13.61 -9.73 11.64
C ASN A 84 12.42 -9.16 12.44
N PRO A 85 11.55 -10.00 13.03
CA PRO A 85 10.34 -9.53 13.74
C PRO A 85 10.63 -8.66 14.97
N ARG A 86 11.85 -8.74 15.55
CA ARG A 86 12.22 -7.92 16.72
C ARG A 86 12.44 -6.46 16.38
N THR A 87 12.87 -6.16 15.15
CA THR A 87 13.15 -4.80 14.68
C THR A 87 12.06 -4.26 13.77
N THR A 88 11.34 -5.15 13.08
CA THR A 88 10.24 -4.80 12.19
C THR A 88 9.18 -5.87 12.29
N LYS A 89 8.09 -5.54 12.99
CA LYS A 89 6.94 -6.42 13.11
C LYS A 89 6.15 -6.38 11.82
N PHE A 90 5.67 -7.53 11.35
CA PHE A 90 4.77 -7.59 10.20
C PHE A 90 3.51 -8.37 10.54
N VAL A 91 2.38 -7.94 9.99
CA VAL A 91 1.06 -8.56 10.22
C VAL A 91 0.32 -8.64 8.90
N ASP A 92 -0.23 -9.82 8.59
CA ASP A 92 -1.17 -9.97 7.47
C ASP A 92 -2.49 -9.26 7.81
N ARG A 93 -2.90 -8.34 6.95
CA ARG A 93 -4.11 -7.52 7.07
C ARG A 93 -5.11 -7.79 5.94
N THR A 94 -4.89 -8.84 5.15
CA THR A 94 -5.71 -9.15 3.97
C THR A 94 -7.18 -9.28 4.32
N ASP A 95 -7.53 -10.09 5.33
CA ASP A 95 -8.92 -10.29 5.75
C ASP A 95 -9.48 -9.14 6.61
N ALA A 96 -8.63 -8.23 7.06
CA ALA A 96 -9.02 -7.08 7.88
C ALA A 96 -9.33 -5.83 7.06
N LEU A 97 -9.06 -5.83 5.76
CA LEU A 97 -9.17 -4.67 4.89
C LEU A 97 -9.97 -5.01 3.62
N ALA A 98 -10.94 -4.16 3.31
CA ALA A 98 -11.58 -4.12 2.00
C ALA A 98 -10.93 -3.02 1.13
N ASP A 99 -10.94 -3.20 -0.19
CA ASP A 99 -10.41 -2.24 -1.16
C ASP A 99 -11.31 -2.17 -2.39
N ILE A 100 -11.74 -0.95 -2.72
CA ILE A 100 -12.59 -0.67 -3.88
C ILE A 100 -11.86 0.30 -4.79
N GLY A 101 -11.55 -0.15 -6.00
CA GLY A 101 -11.00 0.68 -7.06
C GLY A 101 -12.10 1.43 -7.80
N ILE A 102 -11.95 2.74 -7.96
CA ILE A 102 -12.85 3.59 -8.73
C ILE A 102 -12.06 4.25 -9.86
N PHE A 103 -12.42 3.93 -11.11
CA PHE A 103 -11.68 4.31 -12.30
C PHE A 103 -12.54 5.08 -13.31
N GLY A 104 -11.90 5.95 -14.09
CA GLY A 104 -12.52 6.75 -15.15
C GLY A 104 -12.58 8.24 -14.82
N ALA A 105 -12.98 9.06 -15.79
CA ALA A 105 -12.95 10.53 -15.70
C ALA A 105 -13.74 11.09 -14.50
N GLN A 106 -14.79 10.39 -14.06
CA GLN A 106 -15.63 10.78 -12.93
C GLN A 106 -15.20 10.18 -11.59
N SER A 107 -14.11 9.40 -11.51
CA SER A 107 -13.71 8.75 -10.25
C SER A 107 -13.48 9.76 -9.13
N ARG A 108 -12.85 10.90 -9.46
CA ARG A 108 -12.56 11.97 -8.51
C ARG A 108 -13.82 12.58 -7.91
N SER A 109 -14.83 12.89 -8.72
CA SER A 109 -16.08 13.47 -8.22
C SER A 109 -16.88 12.48 -7.39
N ILE A 110 -16.90 11.20 -7.77
CA ILE A 110 -17.53 10.13 -7.00
C ILE A 110 -16.87 9.99 -5.62
N VAL A 111 -15.54 9.91 -5.58
CA VAL A 111 -14.79 9.80 -4.31
C VAL A 111 -14.99 11.04 -3.44
N ALA A 112 -14.94 12.25 -4.02
CA ALA A 112 -15.23 13.49 -3.31
C ALA A 112 -16.62 13.47 -2.66
N ALA A 113 -17.65 13.03 -3.38
CA ALA A 113 -19.02 12.95 -2.85
C ALA A 113 -19.16 11.96 -1.69
N ILE A 114 -18.44 10.83 -1.73
CA ILE A 114 -18.48 9.81 -0.67
C ILE A 114 -17.71 10.27 0.58
N THR A 115 -16.60 10.97 0.38
CA THR A 115 -15.63 11.27 1.45
C THR A 115 -15.75 12.67 2.03
N GLY A 116 -16.48 13.57 1.37
CA GLY A 116 -16.54 14.99 1.72
C GLY A 116 -15.24 15.76 1.41
N LEU A 117 -14.22 15.11 0.82
CA LEU A 117 -13.00 15.77 0.39
C LEU A 117 -13.24 16.66 -0.82
N ALA A 118 -12.51 17.79 -0.89
CA ALA A 118 -12.53 18.63 -2.08
C ALA A 118 -11.93 17.89 -3.28
N PRO A 119 -12.53 17.99 -4.49
CA PRO A 119 -11.98 17.37 -5.69
C PRO A 119 -10.52 17.77 -5.96
N ASP A 120 -10.14 19.01 -5.67
CA ASP A 120 -8.78 19.50 -5.90
C ASP A 120 -7.75 18.83 -4.98
N THR A 121 -8.12 18.52 -3.73
CA THR A 121 -7.29 17.72 -2.82
C THR A 121 -6.99 16.35 -3.42
N LEU A 122 -8.03 15.67 -3.93
CA LEU A 122 -7.88 14.37 -4.59
C LEU A 122 -7.09 14.47 -5.91
N GLY A 123 -7.24 15.58 -6.63
CA GLY A 123 -6.52 15.85 -7.86
C GLY A 123 -5.03 16.15 -7.67
N GLY A 124 -4.68 16.75 -6.54
CA GLY A 124 -3.31 17.11 -6.16
C GLY A 124 -2.49 15.94 -5.61
N LEU A 125 -3.11 14.80 -5.25
CA LEU A 125 -2.38 13.62 -4.79
C LEU A 125 -1.39 13.16 -5.88
N ALA A 126 -0.12 12.99 -5.51
CA ALA A 126 0.85 12.31 -6.36
C ALA A 126 0.48 10.82 -6.54
N PRO A 127 1.02 10.11 -7.54
CA PRO A 127 0.88 8.66 -7.62
C PRO A 127 1.28 7.98 -6.31
N TYR A 128 0.45 7.06 -5.83
CA TYR A 128 0.55 6.34 -4.56
C TYR A 128 0.44 7.19 -3.29
N ALA A 129 0.28 8.50 -3.40
CA ALA A 129 -0.08 9.33 -2.26
C ALA A 129 -1.52 9.04 -1.82
N HIS A 130 -1.78 9.23 -0.53
CA HIS A 130 -3.04 8.89 0.09
C HIS A 130 -3.36 9.82 1.25
N VAL A 131 -4.65 9.87 1.60
CA VAL A 131 -5.18 10.61 2.73
C VAL A 131 -6.13 9.73 3.53
N THR A 132 -6.10 9.89 4.85
CA THR A 132 -7.04 9.22 5.75
C THR A 132 -8.25 10.12 5.95
N VAL A 133 -9.45 9.57 5.80
CA VAL A 133 -10.72 10.26 6.00
C VAL A 133 -11.51 9.54 7.08
N ALA A 134 -11.97 10.28 8.08
CA ALA A 134 -12.89 9.77 9.08
C ALA A 134 -14.32 9.75 8.52
N LEU A 135 -14.95 8.58 8.51
CA LEU A 135 -16.37 8.41 8.20
C LEU A 135 -17.08 7.82 9.43
N ASP A 136 -18.40 7.92 9.48
CA ASP A 136 -19.23 7.39 10.58
C ASP A 136 -19.00 5.90 10.85
N ARG A 137 -18.64 5.13 9.80
CA ARG A 137 -18.38 3.68 9.88
C ARG A 137 -16.91 3.32 10.13
N GLY A 138 -16.06 4.31 10.40
CA GLY A 138 -14.63 4.16 10.63
C GLY A 138 -13.76 4.87 9.60
N PRO A 139 -12.44 4.95 9.86
CA PRO A 139 -11.53 5.61 8.96
C PRO A 139 -11.33 4.80 7.67
N ILE A 140 -11.26 5.50 6.55
CA ILE A 140 -10.86 4.94 5.26
C ILE A 140 -9.60 5.65 4.76
N ILE A 141 -8.87 4.98 3.88
CA ILE A 141 -7.74 5.58 3.16
C ILE A 141 -8.14 5.75 1.70
N VAL A 142 -8.02 6.97 1.20
CA VAL A 142 -8.18 7.27 -0.22
C VAL A 142 -6.79 7.42 -0.82
N ALA A 143 -6.42 6.51 -1.72
CA ALA A 143 -5.12 6.51 -2.38
C ALA A 143 -5.26 6.73 -3.88
N ARG A 144 -4.41 7.60 -4.46
CA ARG A 144 -4.31 7.75 -5.91
C ARG A 144 -3.37 6.69 -6.47
N VAL A 145 -3.91 5.52 -6.80
CA VAL A 145 -3.12 4.42 -7.34
C VAL A 145 -3.30 4.35 -8.85
N PRO A 146 -2.22 4.45 -9.66
CA PRO A 146 -2.30 4.18 -11.09
C PRO A 146 -2.78 2.76 -11.35
N ASP A 147 -3.62 2.56 -12.36
CA ASP A 147 -3.81 1.22 -12.89
C ASP A 147 -2.50 0.75 -13.54
N LEU A 148 -2.16 -0.51 -13.31
CA LEU A 148 -1.19 -1.26 -14.10
C LEU A 148 -1.98 -2.08 -15.12
#